data_AF-A0A1M6KTU0-F1
#
_entry.id   AF-A0A1M6KTU0-F1
#
_cell.length_a   1.000
_cell.length_b   1.000
_cell.length_c   1.000
_cell.angle_alpha   90.00
_cell.angle_beta   90.00
_cell.angle_gamma   90.00
#
_symmetry.space_group_name_H-M   'P 1'
#
loop_
_entity.id
_entity.type
_entity.pdbx_description
1 polymer ?
#
loop_
_entity_poly.entity_id
_entity_poly.type
_entity_poly.pdbx_seq_one_letter_code
_entity_poly.pdbx_strand_id
1 'polypeptide(L)'
;MEGREKIVNEFYAQYVEDNRLDRTRRGQMEYFTTMHYIHQYLKPGMKVVEIGAGTGRLSLDLAREGYDVTAVEYTDANFEKLQKNAEGFSNVKAVHGDAVNLHQLEDNTYDVTLLFGPMYHLYSEEDQLAALKEASRITKPDGKVFIAFISVYAIMYTNYLIEQCGDMQFGLQENYTEDFKVKHFPEQLFTGFDITEFEELVDKTPLKRIKTLATDGVIELVEIGNANFKLSDENFEAYKRYHLAMCEKRELLGSSNHLLVICNNQ
;
A
#
# COMPACT_ATOMS: atom_id res chain seq x y z
N MET A 1 -20.54 0.39 7.17
CA MET A 1 -19.96 0.97 5.95
C MET A 1 -20.04 2.51 5.96
N GLU A 2 -21.20 3.15 6.15
CA GLU A 2 -21.35 4.64 6.11
C GLU A 2 -20.39 5.42 7.02
N GLY A 3 -20.08 4.94 8.23
CA GLY A 3 -19.14 5.62 9.12
C GLY A 3 -17.68 5.61 8.62
N ARG A 4 -17.28 4.58 7.86
CA ARG A 4 -15.90 4.42 7.38
C ARG A 4 -15.63 5.30 6.17
N GLU A 5 -16.56 5.28 5.22
CA GLU A 5 -16.55 6.16 4.06
C GLU A 5 -16.35 7.61 4.51
N LYS A 6 -17.05 8.02 5.56
CA LYS A 6 -16.89 9.35 6.16
C LYS A 6 -15.47 9.60 6.71
N ILE A 7 -14.89 8.69 7.49
CA ILE A 7 -13.52 8.86 8.07
C ILE A 7 -12.47 8.97 6.94
N VAL A 8 -12.55 8.07 5.96
CA VAL A 8 -11.61 8.04 4.83
C VAL A 8 -11.76 9.29 3.96
N ASN A 9 -13.00 9.68 3.63
CA ASN A 9 -13.29 10.90 2.88
C ASN A 9 -12.86 12.16 3.63
N GLU A 10 -13.08 12.25 4.95
CA GLU A 10 -12.64 13.40 5.76
C GLU A 10 -11.12 13.54 5.80
N PHE A 11 -10.39 12.42 5.90
CA PHE A 11 -8.93 12.43 5.83
C PHE A 11 -8.43 12.91 4.45
N TYR A 12 -8.92 12.31 3.36
CA TYR A 12 -8.47 12.66 2.00
C TYR A 12 -8.99 14.01 1.50
N ALA A 13 -10.07 14.56 2.08
CA ALA A 13 -10.49 15.93 1.81
C ALA A 13 -9.46 16.97 2.31
N GLN A 14 -8.71 16.64 3.37
CA GLN A 14 -7.71 17.52 3.98
C GLN A 14 -6.28 17.18 3.52
N TYR A 15 -6.06 15.95 3.05
CA TYR A 15 -4.75 15.46 2.63
C TYR A 15 -4.49 15.72 1.13
N VAL A 16 -3.36 16.35 0.81
CA VAL A 16 -2.93 16.55 -0.58
C VAL A 16 -2.13 15.31 -1.01
N GLU A 17 -2.82 14.36 -1.66
CA GLU A 17 -2.20 13.17 -2.26
C GLU A 17 -1.16 13.50 -3.33
N ASP A 18 -1.37 14.61 -4.06
CA ASP A 18 -0.49 14.99 -5.16
C ASP A 18 0.95 15.24 -4.69
N ASN A 19 1.87 14.43 -5.24
CA ASN A 19 3.31 14.42 -4.97
C ASN A 19 3.74 13.84 -3.60
N ARG A 20 2.88 13.08 -2.88
CA ARG A 20 3.27 12.40 -1.61
C ARG A 20 4.58 11.60 -1.77
N LEU A 21 4.70 10.88 -2.87
CA LEU A 21 5.84 10.02 -3.20
C LEU A 21 7.09 10.77 -3.71
N ASP A 22 7.00 12.06 -4.08
CA ASP A 22 8.16 12.78 -4.63
C ASP A 22 8.82 13.75 -3.64
N ARG A 23 8.05 14.20 -2.64
CA ARG A 23 8.46 15.31 -1.76
C ARG A 23 9.51 14.94 -0.72
N THR A 24 9.57 13.67 -0.33
CA THR A 24 10.41 13.18 0.78
C THR A 24 11.24 11.98 0.32
N ARG A 25 12.38 11.70 0.97
CA ARG A 25 13.16 10.52 0.59
C ARG A 25 12.43 9.24 0.95
N ARG A 26 11.61 9.22 2.00
CA ARG A 26 10.72 8.08 2.29
C ARG A 26 9.74 7.79 1.17
N GLY A 27 9.04 8.80 0.65
CA GLY A 27 8.10 8.62 -0.45
C GLY A 27 8.81 8.15 -1.72
N GLN A 28 9.99 8.73 -1.99
CA GLN A 28 10.79 8.33 -3.15
C GLN A 28 11.29 6.88 -3.03
N MET A 29 11.61 6.42 -1.82
CA MET A 29 12.03 5.04 -1.57
C MET A 29 10.86 4.07 -1.73
N GLU A 30 9.70 4.37 -1.11
CA GLU A 30 8.48 3.57 -1.24
C GLU A 30 8.10 3.36 -2.71
N TYR A 31 8.06 4.44 -3.50
CA TYR A 31 7.79 4.39 -4.93
C TYR A 31 8.85 3.60 -5.70
N PHE A 32 10.14 3.88 -5.46
CA PHE A 32 11.25 3.22 -6.14
C PHE A 32 11.23 1.71 -5.93
N THR A 33 11.09 1.26 -4.69
CA THR A 33 11.05 -0.17 -4.36
C THR A 33 9.81 -0.84 -4.94
N THR A 34 8.65 -0.21 -4.81
CA THR A 34 7.39 -0.74 -5.35
C THR A 34 7.46 -0.92 -6.87
N MET A 35 7.87 0.11 -7.61
CA MET A 35 8.02 0.04 -9.07
C MET A 35 9.10 -0.97 -9.49
N HIS A 36 10.22 -1.04 -8.76
CA HIS A 36 11.26 -2.03 -9.01
C HIS A 36 10.70 -3.46 -9.01
N TYR A 37 9.91 -3.83 -8.00
CA TYR A 37 9.31 -5.16 -7.95
C TYR A 37 8.20 -5.35 -8.97
N ILE A 38 7.34 -4.36 -9.21
CA ILE A 38 6.30 -4.45 -10.25
C ILE A 38 6.93 -4.78 -11.62
N HIS A 39 7.99 -4.07 -11.99
CA HIS A 39 8.69 -4.26 -13.27
C HIS A 39 9.34 -5.63 -13.43
N GLN A 40 9.65 -6.35 -12.35
CA GLN A 40 10.17 -7.73 -12.45
C GLN A 40 9.14 -8.72 -13.01
N TYR A 41 7.85 -8.41 -12.89
CA TYR A 41 6.76 -9.30 -13.29
C TYR A 41 5.96 -8.80 -14.49
N LEU A 42 6.14 -7.53 -14.88
CA LEU A 42 5.49 -6.98 -16.06
C LEU A 42 6.18 -7.39 -17.36
N LYS A 43 5.36 -7.56 -18.40
CA LYS A 43 5.78 -7.78 -19.79
C LYS A 43 4.99 -6.82 -20.69
N PRO A 44 5.56 -6.37 -21.82
CA PRO A 44 4.87 -5.44 -22.72
C PRO A 44 3.45 -5.89 -23.07
N GLY A 45 2.48 -4.98 -22.95
CA GLY A 45 1.08 -5.22 -23.28
C GLY A 45 0.25 -5.95 -22.21
N MET A 46 0.81 -6.22 -21.03
CA MET A 46 0.05 -6.76 -19.90
C MET A 46 -1.02 -5.80 -19.39
N LYS A 47 -2.09 -6.38 -18.84
CA LYS A 47 -3.16 -5.67 -18.15
C LYS A 47 -2.86 -5.55 -16.68
N VAL A 48 -2.92 -4.33 -16.15
CA VAL A 48 -2.68 -4.03 -14.74
C VAL A 48 -3.92 -3.40 -14.13
N VAL A 49 -4.28 -3.81 -12.92
CA VAL A 49 -5.26 -3.09 -12.10
C VAL A 49 -4.63 -2.60 -10.82
N GLU A 50 -4.86 -1.34 -10.48
CA GLU A 50 -4.53 -0.75 -9.19
C GLU A 50 -5.83 -0.48 -8.42
N ILE A 51 -5.95 -1.07 -7.23
CA ILE A 51 -7.07 -0.90 -6.31
C ILE A 51 -6.60 0.00 -5.18
N GLY A 52 -7.29 1.14 -4.99
CA GLY A 52 -6.86 2.24 -4.12
C GLY A 52 -5.90 3.20 -4.83
N ALA A 53 -6.18 3.50 -6.10
CA ALA A 53 -5.26 4.24 -6.98
C ALA A 53 -5.08 5.73 -6.59
N GLY A 54 -5.87 6.27 -5.66
CA GLY A 54 -5.80 7.67 -5.26
C GLY A 54 -6.00 8.58 -6.46
N THR A 55 -5.07 9.53 -6.68
CA THR A 55 -5.10 10.42 -7.85
C THR A 55 -4.40 9.85 -9.10
N GLY A 56 -4.01 8.57 -9.06
CA GLY A 56 -3.53 7.79 -10.19
C GLY A 56 -2.03 7.80 -10.42
N ARG A 57 -1.19 8.10 -9.42
CA ARG A 57 0.25 8.24 -9.63
C ARG A 57 0.88 7.01 -10.30
N LEU A 58 0.77 5.83 -9.68
CA LEU A 58 1.34 4.59 -10.21
C LEU A 58 0.62 4.16 -11.49
N SER A 59 -0.70 4.17 -11.48
CA SER A 59 -1.54 3.88 -12.66
C SER A 59 -1.12 4.66 -13.91
N LEU A 60 -0.94 5.96 -13.81
CA LEU A 60 -0.60 6.81 -14.95
C LEU A 60 0.86 6.62 -15.39
N ASP A 61 1.79 6.36 -14.46
CA ASP A 61 3.17 6.01 -14.81
C ASP A 61 3.24 4.69 -15.60
N LEU A 62 2.55 3.66 -15.13
CA LEU A 62 2.43 2.38 -15.85
C LEU A 62 1.75 2.56 -17.22
N ALA A 63 0.73 3.41 -17.32
CA ALA A 63 0.10 3.70 -18.60
C ALA A 63 1.05 4.42 -19.57
N ARG A 64 1.91 5.34 -19.10
CA ARG A 64 2.97 5.97 -19.92
C ARG A 64 3.98 4.95 -20.43
N GLU A 65 4.22 3.89 -19.67
CA GLU A 65 5.07 2.76 -20.06
C GLU A 65 4.41 1.80 -21.07
N GLY A 66 3.11 2.00 -21.37
CA GLY A 66 2.39 1.28 -22.41
C GLY A 66 1.55 0.09 -21.94
N TYR A 67 1.32 -0.05 -20.63
CA TYR A 67 0.42 -1.08 -20.09
C TYR A 67 -1.06 -0.67 -20.23
N ASP A 68 -1.96 -1.66 -20.25
CA ASP A 68 -3.41 -1.42 -20.20
C ASP A 68 -3.85 -1.38 -18.73
N VAL A 69 -4.17 -0.18 -18.24
CA VAL A 69 -4.32 0.07 -16.80
C VAL A 69 -5.78 0.32 -16.44
N THR A 70 -6.27 -0.39 -15.42
CA THR A 70 -7.49 -0.04 -14.70
C THR A 70 -7.13 0.53 -13.33
N ALA A 71 -7.61 1.73 -13.02
CA ALA A 71 -7.39 2.40 -11.74
C ALA A 71 -8.71 2.45 -10.97
N VAL A 72 -8.80 1.72 -9.86
CA VAL A 72 -9.97 1.68 -8.98
C VAL A 72 -9.73 2.58 -7.78
N GLU A 73 -10.66 3.50 -7.52
CA GLU A 73 -10.61 4.41 -6.38
C GLU A 73 -11.97 4.43 -5.67
N TYR A 74 -11.92 4.49 -4.34
CA TYR A 74 -13.11 4.38 -3.48
C TYR A 74 -13.72 5.73 -3.11
N THR A 75 -12.90 6.78 -2.99
CA THR A 75 -13.37 8.09 -2.54
C THR A 75 -13.76 8.98 -3.73
N ASP A 76 -14.92 9.63 -3.65
CA ASP A 76 -15.41 10.53 -4.71
C ASP A 76 -14.36 11.60 -5.06
N ALA A 77 -13.76 12.22 -4.04
CA ALA A 77 -12.81 13.32 -4.22
C ALA A 77 -11.51 12.91 -4.95
N ASN A 78 -10.97 11.72 -4.67
CA ASN A 78 -9.81 11.22 -5.41
C ASN A 78 -10.22 10.67 -6.77
N PHE A 79 -11.39 10.04 -6.89
CA PHE A 79 -11.90 9.53 -8.14
C PHE A 79 -12.10 10.65 -9.18
N GLU A 80 -12.67 11.79 -8.80
CA GLU A 80 -12.80 12.96 -9.68
C GLU A 80 -11.42 13.45 -10.18
N LYS A 81 -10.41 13.50 -9.29
CA LYS A 81 -9.05 13.88 -9.67
C LYS A 81 -8.39 12.83 -10.56
N LEU A 82 -8.57 11.56 -10.27
CA LEU A 82 -8.07 10.44 -11.07
C LEU A 82 -8.62 10.51 -12.49
N GLN A 83 -9.93 10.71 -12.65
CA GLN A 83 -10.55 10.87 -13.97
C GLN A 83 -9.92 12.02 -14.74
N LYS A 84 -9.77 13.18 -14.09
CA LYS A 84 -9.13 14.35 -14.70
C LYS A 84 -7.67 14.09 -15.07
N ASN A 85 -6.89 13.44 -14.21
CA ASN A 85 -5.48 13.14 -14.46
C ASN A 85 -5.30 12.06 -15.55
N ALA A 86 -6.29 11.19 -15.74
CA ALA A 86 -6.35 10.20 -16.81
C ALA A 86 -6.80 10.80 -18.15
N GLU A 87 -7.25 12.07 -18.20
CA GLU A 87 -7.56 12.73 -19.47
C GLU A 87 -6.34 12.72 -20.40
N GLY A 88 -6.53 12.20 -21.61
CA GLY A 88 -5.45 12.06 -22.61
C GLY A 88 -4.77 10.70 -22.63
N PHE A 89 -5.06 9.81 -21.67
CA PHE A 89 -4.63 8.42 -21.71
C PHE A 89 -5.69 7.55 -22.39
N SER A 90 -5.34 6.92 -23.51
CA SER A 90 -6.24 5.97 -24.20
C SER A 90 -6.24 4.57 -23.58
N ASN A 91 -5.26 4.28 -22.73
CA ASN A 91 -5.00 2.99 -22.09
C ASN A 91 -5.18 3.03 -20.56
N VAL A 92 -5.97 3.98 -20.05
CA VAL A 92 -6.35 4.06 -18.63
C VAL A 92 -7.86 4.04 -18.50
N LYS A 93 -8.37 3.12 -17.68
CA LYS A 93 -9.77 3.06 -17.27
C LYS A 93 -9.87 3.40 -15.79
N ALA A 94 -10.41 4.57 -15.47
CA ALA A 94 -10.77 4.92 -14.10
C ALA A 94 -12.11 4.28 -13.71
N VAL A 95 -12.17 3.66 -12.53
CA VAL A 95 -13.36 2.98 -11.98
C VAL A 95 -13.59 3.44 -10.54
N HIS A 96 -14.80 3.90 -10.24
CA HIS A 96 -15.20 4.14 -8.86
C HIS A 96 -15.64 2.80 -8.25
N GLY A 97 -15.01 2.36 -7.16
CA GLY A 97 -15.29 1.04 -6.62
C GLY A 97 -14.67 0.76 -5.25
N ASP A 98 -15.31 -0.17 -4.54
CA ASP A 98 -14.87 -0.65 -3.24
C ASP A 98 -14.06 -1.94 -3.39
N ALA A 99 -12.92 -2.02 -2.72
CA ALA A 99 -12.03 -3.18 -2.76
C ALA A 99 -12.71 -4.47 -2.29
N VAL A 100 -13.71 -4.39 -1.40
CA VAL A 100 -14.43 -5.57 -0.89
C VAL A 100 -15.46 -6.13 -1.88
N ASN A 101 -15.79 -5.37 -2.93
CA ASN A 101 -16.73 -5.78 -3.97
C ASN A 101 -16.45 -5.06 -5.29
N LEU A 102 -15.71 -5.73 -6.18
CA LEU A 102 -15.32 -5.28 -7.50
C LEU A 102 -16.19 -5.91 -8.60
N HIS A 103 -17.50 -6.07 -8.38
CA HIS A 103 -18.45 -6.65 -9.35
C HIS A 103 -18.41 -6.02 -10.76
N GLN A 104 -17.95 -4.78 -10.88
CA GLN A 104 -17.74 -4.08 -12.15
C GLN A 104 -16.52 -4.57 -12.96
N LEU A 105 -15.69 -5.45 -12.38
CA LEU A 105 -14.51 -6.04 -12.99
C LEU A 105 -14.72 -7.55 -13.20
N GLU A 106 -14.33 -8.04 -14.37
CA GLU A 106 -14.47 -9.44 -14.77
C GLU A 106 -13.40 -10.33 -14.11
N ASP A 107 -13.76 -11.58 -13.81
CA ASP A 107 -12.85 -12.61 -13.31
C ASP A 107 -11.68 -12.83 -14.28
N ASN A 108 -10.51 -13.19 -13.75
CA ASN A 108 -9.36 -13.63 -14.55
C ASN A 108 -8.95 -12.67 -15.68
N THR A 109 -9.01 -11.36 -15.43
CA THR A 109 -8.81 -10.32 -16.44
C THR A 109 -7.39 -9.75 -16.43
N TYR A 110 -6.80 -9.58 -15.25
CA TYR A 110 -5.56 -8.82 -15.07
C TYR A 110 -4.35 -9.75 -14.91
N ASP A 111 -3.23 -9.37 -15.53
CA ASP A 111 -1.96 -10.08 -15.38
C ASP A 111 -1.29 -9.74 -14.04
N VAL A 112 -1.45 -8.48 -13.61
CA VAL A 112 -0.97 -7.97 -12.32
C VAL A 112 -2.06 -7.14 -11.64
N THR A 113 -2.31 -7.43 -10.37
CA THR A 113 -3.21 -6.66 -9.49
C THR A 113 -2.40 -6.03 -8.36
N LEU A 114 -2.55 -4.72 -8.18
CA LEU A 114 -1.95 -3.93 -7.12
C LEU A 114 -3.05 -3.55 -6.13
N LEU A 115 -3.02 -4.11 -4.92
CA LEU A 115 -3.95 -3.82 -3.83
C LEU A 115 -3.25 -2.87 -2.85
N PHE A 116 -3.25 -1.57 -3.17
CA PHE A 116 -2.51 -0.52 -2.47
C PHE A 116 -3.47 0.51 -1.89
N GLY A 117 -3.57 0.64 -0.57
CA GLY A 117 -4.65 1.42 0.03
C GLY A 117 -5.53 0.58 0.95
N PRO A 118 -6.26 -0.40 0.40
CA PRO A 118 -7.36 -1.02 1.13
C PRO A 118 -6.95 -1.65 2.46
N MET A 119 -5.84 -2.37 2.52
CA MET A 119 -5.51 -3.16 3.70
C MET A 119 -5.25 -2.34 4.96
N TYR A 120 -4.68 -1.14 4.83
CA TYR A 120 -4.51 -0.23 5.96
C TYR A 120 -5.72 0.68 6.20
N HIS A 121 -6.82 0.49 5.45
CA HIS A 121 -8.09 1.14 5.71
C HIS A 121 -9.22 0.18 6.12
N LEU A 122 -9.05 -1.13 5.95
CA LEU A 122 -9.99 -2.16 6.38
C LEU A 122 -9.59 -2.69 7.77
N TYR A 123 -10.55 -2.88 8.67
CA TYR A 123 -10.29 -3.29 10.05
C TYR A 123 -10.91 -4.66 10.41
N SER A 124 -12.01 -5.04 9.76
CA SER A 124 -12.62 -6.35 10.01
C SER A 124 -11.89 -7.41 9.19
N GLU A 125 -11.64 -8.58 9.79
CA GLU A 125 -11.04 -9.70 9.06
C GLU A 125 -11.92 -10.12 7.87
N GLU A 126 -13.24 -10.00 7.99
CA GLU A 126 -14.19 -10.30 6.92
C GLU A 126 -13.95 -9.41 5.69
N ASP A 127 -13.90 -8.08 5.87
CA ASP A 127 -13.68 -7.14 4.77
C ASP A 127 -12.27 -7.28 4.19
N GLN A 128 -11.26 -7.48 5.05
CA GLN A 128 -9.89 -7.73 4.62
C GLN A 128 -9.79 -8.98 3.74
N LEU A 129 -10.42 -10.09 4.15
CA LEU A 129 -10.49 -11.32 3.35
C LEU A 129 -11.32 -11.12 2.07
N ALA A 130 -12.39 -10.32 2.11
CA ALA A 130 -13.18 -10.00 0.93
C ALA A 130 -12.34 -9.26 -0.12
N ALA A 131 -11.58 -8.24 0.29
CA ALA A 131 -10.69 -7.50 -0.60
C ALA A 131 -9.58 -8.37 -1.22
N LEU A 132 -8.96 -9.24 -0.43
CA LEU A 132 -7.95 -10.19 -0.92
C LEU A 132 -8.56 -11.20 -1.91
N LYS A 133 -9.78 -11.68 -1.66
CA LYS A 133 -10.49 -12.60 -2.56
C LYS A 133 -10.92 -11.92 -3.86
N GLU A 134 -11.35 -10.66 -3.81
CA GLU A 134 -11.65 -9.89 -5.02
C GLU A 134 -10.39 -9.65 -5.86
N ALA A 135 -9.28 -9.28 -5.22
CA ALA A 135 -7.98 -9.16 -5.90
C ALA A 135 -7.56 -10.49 -6.55
N SER A 136 -7.75 -11.63 -5.88
CA SER A 136 -7.53 -12.96 -6.46
C SER A 136 -8.48 -13.25 -7.63
N ARG A 137 -9.79 -13.00 -7.48
CA ARG A 137 -10.82 -13.29 -8.50
C ARG A 137 -10.55 -12.58 -9.83
N ILE A 138 -10.21 -11.30 -9.80
CA ILE A 138 -9.99 -10.50 -11.02
C ILE A 138 -8.62 -10.77 -11.67
N THR A 139 -7.68 -11.37 -10.92
CA THR A 139 -6.35 -11.71 -11.41
C THR A 139 -6.42 -13.02 -12.20
N LYS A 140 -5.70 -13.12 -13.32
CA LYS A 140 -5.58 -14.39 -14.06
C LYS A 140 -4.95 -15.49 -13.19
N PRO A 141 -5.18 -16.78 -13.50
CA PRO A 141 -4.35 -17.84 -12.97
C PRO A 141 -2.88 -17.59 -13.33
N ASP A 142 -1.97 -17.86 -12.40
CA ASP A 142 -0.54 -17.52 -12.47
C ASP A 142 -0.22 -16.01 -12.56
N GLY A 143 -1.23 -15.14 -12.51
CA GLY A 143 -1.06 -13.70 -12.36
C GLY A 143 -0.44 -13.33 -11.02
N LYS A 144 -0.04 -12.06 -10.88
CA LYS A 144 0.62 -11.57 -9.65
C LYS A 144 -0.29 -10.62 -8.90
N VAL A 145 -0.34 -10.79 -7.58
CA VAL A 145 -1.04 -9.87 -6.69
C VAL A 145 -0.03 -9.25 -5.73
N PHE A 146 0.02 -7.93 -5.75
CA PHE A 146 0.87 -7.09 -4.92
C PHE A 146 -0.01 -6.46 -3.86
N ILE A 147 0.32 -6.63 -2.57
CA ILE A 147 -0.54 -6.19 -1.47
C ILE A 147 0.29 -5.32 -0.54
N ALA A 148 -0.06 -4.04 -0.46
CA ALA A 148 0.59 -3.12 0.46
C ALA A 148 -0.14 -3.10 1.80
N PHE A 149 0.63 -3.07 2.89
CA PHE A 149 0.12 -2.92 4.25
C PHE A 149 1.11 -2.09 5.08
N ILE A 150 0.65 -1.56 6.22
CA ILE A 150 1.51 -0.77 7.11
C ILE A 150 1.84 -1.54 8.39
N SER A 151 3.03 -1.30 8.92
CA SER A 151 3.49 -1.91 10.15
C SER A 151 2.93 -1.20 11.38
N VAL A 152 2.33 -1.97 12.30
CA VAL A 152 2.01 -1.46 13.64
C VAL A 152 3.27 -1.01 14.40
N TYR A 153 4.44 -1.59 14.12
CA TYR A 153 5.69 -1.20 14.78
C TYR A 153 6.13 0.20 14.37
N ALA A 154 6.03 0.51 13.06
CA ALA A 154 6.32 1.85 12.57
C ALA A 154 5.34 2.89 13.12
N ILE A 155 4.05 2.55 13.25
CA ILE A 155 3.07 3.39 13.94
C ILE A 155 3.54 3.70 15.37
N MET A 156 3.98 2.68 16.12
CA MET A 156 4.50 2.88 17.48
C MET A 156 5.74 3.78 17.51
N TYR A 157 6.69 3.60 16.58
CA TYR A 157 7.94 4.36 16.57
C TYR A 157 7.75 5.79 16.07
N THR A 158 7.07 5.98 14.96
CA THR A 158 6.87 7.29 14.34
C THR A 158 5.90 8.13 15.16
N ASN A 159 4.67 7.64 15.38
CA ASN A 159 3.61 8.49 15.92
C ASN A 159 3.77 8.70 17.43
N TYR A 160 4.14 7.65 18.16
CA TYR A 160 4.14 7.70 19.63
C TYR A 160 5.53 7.95 20.21
N LEU A 161 6.53 7.21 19.77
CA LEU A 161 7.89 7.37 20.29
C LEU A 161 8.54 8.69 19.85
N ILE A 162 8.32 9.13 18.62
CA ILE A 162 8.90 10.36 18.07
C ILE A 162 7.91 11.53 18.14
N GLU A 163 6.83 11.51 17.35
CA GLU A 163 5.98 12.70 17.17
C GLU A 163 5.27 13.12 18.46
N GLN A 164 4.80 12.14 19.26
CA GLN A 164 4.20 12.39 20.57
C GLN A 164 5.22 12.32 21.72
N CYS A 165 6.51 12.50 21.42
CA CYS A 165 7.57 12.67 22.41
C CYS A 165 7.66 11.52 23.43
N GLY A 166 7.41 10.27 23.00
CA GLY A 166 7.57 9.09 23.85
C GLY A 166 6.31 8.66 24.60
N ASP A 167 5.11 9.09 24.18
CA ASP A 167 3.84 8.67 24.80
C ASP A 167 3.46 7.22 24.43
N MET A 168 4.29 6.28 24.88
CA MET A 168 4.09 4.85 24.68
C MET A 168 2.89 4.33 25.47
N GLN A 169 2.47 5.00 26.55
CA GLN A 169 1.29 4.57 27.31
C GLN A 169 0.04 4.73 26.46
N PHE A 170 -0.14 5.90 25.84
CA PHE A 170 -1.24 6.13 24.92
C PHE A 170 -1.14 5.22 23.68
N GLY A 171 0.05 5.09 23.09
CA GLY A 171 0.25 4.20 21.94
C GLY A 171 -0.11 2.73 22.21
N LEU A 172 0.25 2.20 23.38
CA LEU A 172 -0.13 0.84 23.78
C LEU A 172 -1.64 0.70 23.99
N GLN A 173 -2.28 1.69 24.61
CA GLN A 173 -3.73 1.70 24.80
C GLN A 173 -4.49 1.70 23.48
N GLU A 174 -4.02 2.48 22.50
CA GLU A 174 -4.67 2.58 21.19
C GLU A 174 -4.43 1.34 20.31
N ASN A 175 -3.21 0.80 20.29
CA ASN A 175 -2.83 -0.19 19.26
C ASN A 175 -2.78 -1.63 19.74
N TYR A 176 -2.76 -1.89 21.06
CA TYR A 176 -2.56 -3.23 21.61
C TYR A 176 -3.57 -3.61 22.69
N THR A 177 -3.92 -4.90 22.75
CA THR A 177 -4.55 -5.52 23.92
C THR A 177 -3.55 -5.67 25.07
N GLU A 178 -4.02 -6.02 26.27
CA GLU A 178 -3.16 -6.24 27.44
C GLU A 178 -2.11 -7.37 27.21
N ASP A 179 -2.42 -8.34 26.34
CA ASP A 179 -1.52 -9.42 25.93
C ASP A 179 -0.72 -9.11 24.65
N PHE A 180 -0.61 -7.84 24.26
CA PHE A 180 0.16 -7.35 23.10
C PHE A 180 -0.28 -7.91 21.74
N LYS A 181 -1.56 -8.20 21.57
CA LYS A 181 -2.13 -8.41 20.23
C LYS A 181 -2.54 -7.08 19.62
N VAL A 182 -2.36 -6.94 18.31
CA VAL A 182 -2.74 -5.75 17.58
C VAL A 182 -4.26 -5.58 17.62
N LYS A 183 -4.73 -4.37 17.89
CA LYS A 183 -6.14 -4.01 17.84
C LYS A 183 -6.52 -3.58 16.43
N HIS A 184 -7.64 -4.11 15.95
CA HIS A 184 -8.32 -3.66 14.74
C HIS A 184 -9.72 -3.19 15.10
N PHE A 185 -10.05 -1.92 14.86
CA PHE A 185 -11.36 -1.37 15.22
C PHE A 185 -11.86 -0.29 14.26
N PRO A 186 -13.19 -0.08 14.15
CA PRO A 186 -13.80 0.74 13.10
C PRO A 186 -13.32 2.20 13.07
N GLU A 187 -13.04 2.78 14.23
CA GLU A 187 -12.66 4.18 14.39
C GLU A 187 -11.18 4.45 14.08
N GLN A 188 -10.35 3.42 13.87
CA GLN A 188 -8.94 3.61 13.49
C GLN A 188 -8.83 4.30 12.14
N LEU A 189 -8.06 5.37 12.05
CA LEU A 189 -7.76 6.00 10.77
C LEU A 189 -7.00 5.03 9.86
N PHE A 190 -5.96 4.41 10.41
CA PHE A 190 -5.13 3.43 9.74
C PHE A 190 -5.05 2.12 10.53
N THR A 191 -5.20 1.01 9.83
CA THR A 191 -5.04 -0.34 10.37
C THR A 191 -3.58 -0.78 10.21
N GLY A 192 -2.83 -0.82 11.31
CA GLY A 192 -1.48 -1.40 11.33
C GLY A 192 -1.52 -2.89 11.60
N PHE A 193 -0.55 -3.63 11.05
CA PHE A 193 -0.45 -5.07 11.25
C PHE A 193 0.87 -5.48 11.88
N ASP A 194 0.81 -6.54 12.68
CA ASP A 194 1.97 -7.42 12.84
C ASP A 194 2.24 -8.13 11.51
N ILE A 195 3.51 -8.26 11.14
CA ILE A 195 3.89 -8.80 9.83
C ILE A 195 3.45 -10.27 9.71
N THR A 196 3.55 -11.05 10.78
CA THR A 196 3.19 -12.46 10.77
C THR A 196 1.67 -12.61 10.72
N GLU A 197 0.93 -11.77 11.45
CA GLU A 197 -0.53 -11.72 11.39
C GLU A 197 -1.03 -11.42 9.96
N PHE A 198 -0.44 -10.42 9.29
CA PHE A 198 -0.82 -10.08 7.92
C PHE A 198 -0.52 -11.21 6.94
N GLU A 199 0.61 -11.88 7.12
CA GLU A 199 1.01 -13.03 6.33
C GLU A 199 0.05 -14.22 6.48
N GLU A 200 -0.38 -14.51 7.71
CA GLU A 200 -1.38 -15.54 8.01
C GLU A 200 -2.76 -15.18 7.43
N LEU A 201 -3.12 -13.89 7.42
CA LEU A 201 -4.34 -13.40 6.78
C LEU A 201 -4.34 -13.68 5.27
N VAL A 202 -3.23 -13.42 4.58
CA VAL A 202 -3.09 -13.72 3.14
C VAL A 202 -3.19 -15.23 2.88
N ASP A 203 -2.62 -16.06 3.75
CA ASP A 203 -2.63 -17.53 3.63
C ASP A 203 -4.04 -18.16 3.78
N LYS A 204 -5.03 -17.41 4.29
CA LYS A 204 -6.44 -17.84 4.33
C LYS A 204 -7.14 -17.71 2.97
N THR A 205 -6.44 -17.28 1.93
CA THR A 205 -6.97 -17.03 0.59
C THR A 205 -6.32 -17.95 -0.46
N PRO A 206 -6.81 -17.99 -1.71
CA PRO A 206 -6.15 -18.72 -2.80
C PRO A 206 -4.77 -18.16 -3.20
N LEU A 207 -4.37 -17.00 -2.65
CA LEU A 207 -3.09 -16.37 -2.97
C LEU A 207 -1.93 -17.13 -2.33
N LYS A 208 -0.92 -17.46 -3.14
CA LYS A 208 0.31 -18.07 -2.65
C LYS A 208 1.42 -17.04 -2.57
N ARG A 209 1.81 -16.68 -1.34
CA ARG A 209 2.92 -15.75 -1.08
C ARG A 209 4.21 -16.24 -1.73
N ILE A 210 4.85 -15.34 -2.48
CA ILE A 210 6.19 -15.51 -3.06
C ILE A 210 7.22 -14.93 -2.11
N LYS A 211 6.96 -13.72 -1.60
CA LYS A 211 7.83 -12.99 -0.69
C LYS A 211 7.08 -11.85 0.02
N THR A 212 7.65 -11.42 1.14
CA THR A 212 7.29 -10.21 1.88
C THR A 212 8.51 -9.32 1.94
N LEU A 213 8.36 -8.03 1.68
CA LEU A 213 9.47 -7.08 1.61
C LEU A 213 9.11 -5.71 2.21
N ALA A 214 10.14 -5.01 2.71
CA ALA A 214 10.08 -3.63 3.15
C ALA A 214 10.16 -2.68 1.95
N THR A 215 9.33 -1.63 1.88
CA THR A 215 9.39 -0.68 0.74
C THR A 215 10.15 0.60 1.04
N ASP A 216 10.23 1.03 2.30
CA ASP A 216 10.91 2.26 2.74
C ASP A 216 12.04 2.00 3.77
N GLY A 217 11.99 0.89 4.50
CA GLY A 217 12.91 0.59 5.59
C GLY A 217 12.97 1.71 6.63
N VAL A 218 14.14 1.92 7.22
CA VAL A 218 14.34 2.88 8.32
C VAL A 218 14.25 4.36 7.91
N ILE A 219 14.14 4.68 6.61
CA ILE A 219 14.34 6.06 6.15
C ILE A 219 13.28 7.02 6.70
N GLU A 220 12.04 6.55 6.87
CA GLU A 220 10.98 7.33 7.50
C GLU A 220 11.34 7.69 8.94
N LEU A 221 11.75 6.70 9.73
CA LEU A 221 12.12 6.89 11.13
C LEU A 221 13.24 7.93 11.27
N VAL A 222 14.21 7.89 10.35
CA VAL A 222 15.35 8.81 10.36
C VAL A 222 14.93 10.22 9.92
N GLU A 223 14.09 10.36 8.88
CA GLU A 223 13.60 11.66 8.41
C GLU A 223 12.73 12.34 9.48
N ILE A 224 11.84 11.61 10.15
CA ILE A 224 10.93 12.16 11.15
C ILE A 224 11.65 12.41 12.48
N GLY A 225 12.52 11.49 12.91
CA GLY A 225 13.26 11.59 14.16
C GLY A 225 14.38 12.63 14.16
N ASN A 226 14.80 13.11 13.00
CA ASN A 226 15.89 14.07 12.89
C ASN A 226 15.62 15.13 11.82
N ALA A 227 15.13 16.29 12.25
CA ALA A 227 14.87 17.45 11.38
C ALA A 227 16.12 17.97 10.62
N ASN A 228 17.32 17.61 11.05
CA ASN A 228 18.58 17.97 10.37
C ASN A 228 19.07 16.90 9.39
N PHE A 229 18.38 15.74 9.31
CA PHE A 229 18.74 14.69 8.38
C PHE A 229 18.59 15.20 6.95
N LYS A 230 19.64 15.00 6.15
CA LYS A 230 19.66 15.28 4.72
C LYS A 230 20.40 14.16 4.04
N LEU A 231 19.79 13.61 3.00
CA LEU A 231 20.40 12.61 2.15
C LEU A 231 20.57 13.20 0.76
N SER A 232 21.83 13.46 0.35
CA SER A 232 22.15 13.93 -1.01
C SER A 232 21.72 12.89 -2.04
N ASP A 233 21.52 13.30 -3.30
CA ASP A 233 21.10 12.38 -4.37
C ASP A 233 22.09 11.21 -4.55
N GLU A 234 23.40 11.49 -4.52
CA GLU A 234 24.44 10.46 -4.61
C GLU A 234 24.34 9.42 -3.49
N ASN A 235 24.16 9.88 -2.24
CA ASN A 235 24.00 8.98 -1.10
C ASN A 235 22.65 8.26 -1.12
N PHE A 236 21.62 8.90 -1.68
CA PHE A 236 20.31 8.27 -1.84
C PHE A 236 20.36 7.14 -2.87
N GLU A 237 21.07 7.30 -3.99
CA GLU A 237 21.32 6.21 -4.94
C GLU A 237 22.14 5.07 -4.33
N ALA A 238 23.12 5.37 -3.48
CA ALA A 238 23.83 4.34 -2.72
C ALA A 238 22.88 3.61 -1.75
N TYR A 239 22.01 4.34 -1.06
CA TYR A 239 21.03 3.79 -0.14
C TYR A 239 19.98 2.93 -0.85
N LYS A 240 19.49 3.34 -2.03
CA LYS A 240 18.59 2.53 -2.88
C LYS A 240 19.18 1.15 -3.20
N ARG A 241 20.45 1.11 -3.61
CA ARG A 241 21.15 -0.16 -3.90
C ARG A 241 21.30 -1.04 -2.67
N TYR A 242 21.67 -0.45 -1.54
CA TYR A 242 21.72 -1.16 -0.26
C TYR A 242 20.34 -1.69 0.14
N HIS A 243 19.31 -0.86 0.05
CA HIS A 243 17.94 -1.20 0.39
C HIS A 243 17.44 -2.39 -0.44
N LEU A 244 17.57 -2.36 -1.78
CA LEU A 244 17.15 -3.48 -2.63
C LEU A 244 17.87 -4.80 -2.31
N ALA A 245 19.15 -4.74 -1.90
CA ALA A 245 19.89 -5.94 -1.49
C ALA A 245 19.43 -6.52 -0.14
N MET A 246 18.64 -5.77 0.63
CA MET A 246 18.31 -6.08 2.02
C MET A 246 16.80 -6.13 2.29
N CYS A 247 15.95 -5.56 1.43
CA CYS A 247 14.55 -5.32 1.72
C CYS A 247 13.70 -6.60 1.86
N GLU A 248 14.19 -7.74 1.36
CA GLU A 248 13.56 -9.05 1.56
C GLU A 248 13.99 -9.76 2.85
N LYS A 249 14.97 -9.22 3.60
CA LYS A 249 15.48 -9.88 4.82
C LYS A 249 14.45 -9.81 5.94
N ARG A 250 14.06 -10.98 6.48
CA ARG A 250 13.03 -11.10 7.51
C ARG A 250 13.31 -10.23 8.74
N GLU A 251 14.56 -10.15 9.18
CA GLU A 251 14.97 -9.40 10.37
C GLU A 251 14.86 -7.88 10.18
N LEU A 252 14.77 -7.41 8.94
CA LEU A 252 14.70 -5.98 8.60
C LEU A 252 13.28 -5.50 8.27
N LEU A 253 12.32 -6.41 8.07
CA LEU A 253 10.95 -6.04 7.71
C LEU A 253 10.29 -5.13 8.75
N GLY A 254 10.50 -5.42 10.05
CA GLY A 254 9.93 -4.63 11.16
C GLY A 254 10.45 -3.19 11.27
N SER A 255 11.42 -2.81 10.44
CA SER A 255 11.95 -1.45 10.38
C SER A 255 11.26 -0.54 9.36
N SER A 256 10.40 -1.12 8.51
CA SER A 256 9.66 -0.42 7.46
C SER A 256 8.33 0.09 7.99
N ASN A 257 7.87 1.23 7.48
CA ASN A 257 6.48 1.63 7.67
C ASN A 257 5.58 0.89 6.68
N HIS A 258 5.91 0.98 5.39
CA HIS A 258 5.17 0.30 4.34
C HIS A 258 5.85 -1.03 3.98
N LEU A 259 5.04 -2.08 3.89
CA LEU A 259 5.45 -3.40 3.48
C LEU A 259 4.62 -3.86 2.29
N LEU A 260 5.19 -4.80 1.55
CA LEU A 260 4.61 -5.36 0.34
C LEU A 260 4.69 -6.89 0.38
N VAL A 261 3.54 -7.55 0.21
CA VAL A 261 3.46 -8.99 -0.05
C VAL A 261 3.23 -9.21 -1.54
N ILE A 262 4.04 -10.04 -2.18
CA ILE A 262 3.84 -10.44 -3.57
C ILE A 262 3.38 -11.89 -3.61
N CYS A 263 2.27 -12.15 -4.29
CA CYS A 263 1.64 -13.46 -4.40
C CYS A 263 1.50 -13.93 -5.85
N ASN A 264 1.50 -15.25 -6.04
CA ASN A 264 0.91 -15.89 -7.21
C ASN A 264 -0.58 -16.12 -6.97
N ASN A 265 -1.39 -15.87 -7.99
CA ASN A 265 -2.78 -16.29 -8.00
C ASN A 265 -2.90 -17.75 -8.48
N GLN A 266 -3.59 -18.60 -7.72
CA GLN A 266 -3.76 -20.03 -8.03
C GLN A 266 -5.07 -20.33 -8.76
#